data_AF-A0A4Y9PLW2-F1
#
_entry.id   AF-A0A4Y9PLW2-F1
#
_cell.length_a   1.000
_cell.length_b   1.000
_cell.length_c   1.000
_cell.angle_alpha   90.00
_cell.angle_beta   90.00
_cell.angle_gamma   90.00
#
_symmetry.space_group_name_H-M   'P 1'
#
loop_
_entity.id
_entity.type
_entity.pdbx_description
1 polymer ?
#
loop_
_entity_poly.entity_id
_entity_poly.type
_entity_poly.pdbx_seq_one_letter_code
_entity_poly.pdbx_strand_id
1 'polypeptide(L)'
;RDRSVRVYPGEDGMGSLSATLPLPVAQACRKALEAYAEDCRTPGDTRTKDQRMTDCLVDLILRPGSNGPVQIGLTVVAGVDTLTGGDEPGEVDGQPVPAVLVRELAHTLGLLPRPDAPEAPETETYGDTTENASVEPAAVAMEPPAGRLADLLGLRTIAGTSLAHLPQIAVVEEISGQL
;
A
#
# COMPACT_ATOMS: atom_id res chain seq x y z
N ARG A 1 -6.05 -14.86 9.59
CA ARG A 1 -6.97 -14.99 8.43
C ARG A 1 -8.15 -14.09 8.78
N ASP A 2 -7.95 -12.78 8.68
CA ASP A 2 -8.84 -11.75 9.26
C ASP A 2 -9.04 -10.55 8.32
N ARG A 3 -8.53 -10.66 7.09
CA ARG A 3 -8.68 -9.64 6.06
C ARG A 3 -10.02 -9.83 5.37
N SER A 4 -10.83 -8.78 5.28
CA SER A 4 -12.13 -8.85 4.63
C SER A 4 -12.51 -7.50 4.03
N VAL A 5 -13.36 -7.52 3.00
CA VAL A 5 -14.02 -6.34 2.44
C VAL A 5 -15.52 -6.58 2.56
N ARG A 6 -16.25 -5.63 3.14
CA ARG A 6 -17.69 -5.74 3.42
C ARG A 6 -18.40 -4.45 3.06
N VAL A 7 -19.66 -4.58 2.66
CA VAL A 7 -20.57 -3.44 2.46
C VAL A 7 -21.65 -3.51 3.52
N TYR A 8 -21.89 -2.39 4.19
CA TYR A 8 -22.94 -2.23 5.18
C TYR A 8 -23.98 -1.25 4.61
N PRO A 9 -25.27 -1.63 4.49
CA PRO A 9 -26.30 -0.72 4.05
C PRO A 9 -26.50 0.40 5.06
N GLY A 10 -26.65 1.63 4.57
CA GLY A 10 -26.98 2.82 5.34
C GLY A 10 -28.37 3.36 5.00
N GLU A 11 -28.68 4.54 5.53
CA GLU A 11 -29.93 5.26 5.26
C GLU A 11 -29.83 6.08 3.97
N ASP A 12 -30.97 6.56 3.45
CA ASP A 12 -31.06 7.47 2.29
C ASP A 12 -30.33 6.98 1.02
N GLY A 13 -30.31 5.66 0.79
CA GLY A 13 -29.65 5.05 -0.37
C GLY A 13 -28.12 5.00 -0.27
N MET A 14 -27.55 5.29 0.90
CA MET A 14 -26.11 5.24 1.14
C MET A 14 -25.66 3.85 1.64
N GLY A 15 -24.38 3.57 1.50
CA GLY A 15 -23.74 2.35 2.04
C GLY A 15 -22.27 2.59 2.35
N SER A 16 -21.75 1.84 3.32
CA SER A 16 -20.36 1.94 3.77
C SER A 16 -19.55 0.74 3.27
N LEU A 17 -18.51 1.00 2.50
CA LEU A 17 -17.49 0.02 2.13
C LEU A 17 -16.38 0.01 3.20
N SER A 18 -16.13 -1.15 3.81
CA SER A 18 -15.11 -1.31 4.85
C SER A 18 -14.13 -2.42 4.51
N ALA A 19 -12.85 -2.15 4.72
CA ALA A 19 -11.76 -3.12 4.57
C ALA A 19 -11.07 -3.34 5.92
N THR A 20 -10.90 -4.61 6.30
CA THR A 20 -10.11 -5.02 7.47
C THR A 20 -8.71 -5.41 7.02
N LEU A 21 -7.71 -4.65 7.48
CA LEU A 21 -6.31 -4.80 7.10
C LEU A 21 -5.41 -4.71 8.36
N PRO A 22 -4.19 -5.27 8.36
CA PRO A 22 -3.15 -4.88 9.29
C PRO A 22 -3.03 -3.35 9.35
N LEU A 23 -2.96 -2.82 10.57
CA LEU A 23 -3.03 -1.38 10.83
C LEU A 23 -2.07 -0.52 10.00
N PRO A 24 -0.78 -0.89 9.82
CA PRO A 24 0.15 -0.11 9.01
C PRO A 24 -0.31 0.04 7.56
N VAL A 25 -0.94 -1.00 7.02
CA VAL A 25 -1.43 -0.99 5.65
C VAL A 25 -2.70 -0.16 5.54
N ALA A 26 -3.60 -0.25 6.52
CA ALA A 26 -4.76 0.64 6.58
C ALA A 26 -4.35 2.12 6.63
N GLN A 27 -3.31 2.45 7.41
CA GLN A 27 -2.75 3.80 7.46
C GLN A 27 -2.14 4.24 6.14
N ALA A 28 -1.37 3.36 5.47
CA ALA A 28 -0.85 3.63 4.14
C ALA A 28 -1.98 3.92 3.13
N CYS A 29 -3.01 3.07 3.10
CA CYS A 29 -4.17 3.27 2.22
C CYS A 29 -4.84 4.63 2.50
N ARG A 30 -5.09 4.97 3.76
CA ARG A 30 -5.70 6.25 4.12
C ARG A 30 -4.82 7.43 3.70
N LYS A 31 -3.53 7.40 4.00
CA LYS A 31 -2.59 8.46 3.60
C LYS A 31 -2.48 8.63 2.09
N ALA A 32 -2.54 7.53 1.33
CA ALA A 32 -2.56 7.60 -0.13
C ALA A 32 -3.82 8.32 -0.61
N LEU A 33 -4.99 7.96 -0.09
CA LEU A 33 -6.25 8.64 -0.41
C LEU A 33 -6.21 10.13 -0.01
N GLU A 34 -5.63 10.46 1.14
CA GLU A 34 -5.43 11.85 1.55
C GLU A 34 -4.55 12.61 0.55
N ALA A 35 -3.44 12.02 0.10
CA ALA A 35 -2.55 12.64 -0.89
C ALA A 35 -3.25 12.84 -2.25
N TYR A 36 -4.00 11.83 -2.73
CA TYR A 36 -4.83 11.96 -3.92
C TYR A 36 -5.88 13.06 -3.78
N ALA A 37 -6.56 13.13 -2.63
CA ALA A 37 -7.58 14.12 -2.37
C ALA A 37 -7.04 15.56 -2.34
N GLU A 38 -5.79 15.75 -1.91
CA GLU A 38 -5.13 17.06 -2.00
C GLU A 38 -4.70 17.38 -3.43
N ASP A 39 -4.17 16.42 -4.18
CA ASP A 39 -3.76 16.62 -5.58
C ASP A 39 -4.94 16.94 -6.50
N CYS A 40 -6.11 16.32 -6.26
CA CYS A 40 -7.34 16.59 -7.00
C CYS A 40 -8.05 17.89 -6.60
N ARG A 41 -7.55 18.65 -5.62
CA ARG A 41 -8.20 19.86 -5.14
C ARG A 41 -8.04 21.00 -6.13
N THR A 42 -9.15 21.60 -6.55
CA THR A 42 -9.16 22.75 -7.46
C THR A 42 -9.56 24.05 -6.76
N PRO A 43 -9.20 25.23 -7.30
CA PRO A 43 -9.67 26.51 -6.78
C PRO A 43 -11.21 26.58 -6.78
N GLY A 44 -11.79 26.95 -5.63
CA GLY A 44 -13.25 27.02 -5.47
C GLY A 44 -13.92 25.67 -5.18
N ASP A 45 -13.16 24.59 -5.01
CA ASP A 45 -13.72 23.29 -4.61
C ASP A 45 -14.34 23.36 -3.21
N THR A 46 -15.66 23.18 -3.15
CA THR A 46 -16.46 23.23 -1.92
C THR A 46 -16.57 21.88 -1.22
N ARG A 47 -16.10 20.79 -1.84
CA ARG A 47 -16.13 19.46 -1.23
C ARG A 47 -15.22 19.40 -0.01
N THR A 48 -15.66 18.63 0.98
CA THR A 48 -14.81 18.29 2.14
C THR A 48 -13.66 17.38 1.71
N LYS A 49 -12.62 17.29 2.56
CA LYS A 49 -11.51 16.36 2.34
C LYS A 49 -12.00 14.92 2.22
N ASP A 50 -12.91 14.50 3.11
CA ASP A 50 -13.45 13.13 3.12
C ASP A 50 -14.28 12.82 1.86
N GLN A 51 -15.03 13.80 1.34
CA GLN A 51 -15.73 13.65 0.06
C GLN A 51 -14.73 13.43 -1.09
N ARG A 52 -13.68 14.24 -1.19
CA ARG A 52 -12.62 14.03 -2.18
C ARG A 52 -11.92 12.68 -2.01
N MET A 53 -11.60 12.27 -0.79
CA MET A 53 -10.99 10.95 -0.53
C MET A 53 -11.90 9.81 -0.98
N THR A 54 -13.21 9.96 -0.78
CA THR A 54 -14.21 8.97 -1.24
C THR A 54 -14.25 8.91 -2.76
N ASP A 55 -14.26 10.06 -3.45
CA ASP A 55 -14.18 10.12 -4.92
C ASP A 55 -12.91 9.43 -5.44
N CYS A 56 -11.75 9.73 -4.85
CA CYS A 56 -10.49 9.10 -5.21
C CYS A 56 -10.49 7.58 -4.98
N LEU A 57 -11.09 7.11 -3.87
CA LEU A 57 -11.22 5.67 -3.59
C LEU A 57 -12.03 4.96 -4.67
N VAL A 58 -13.17 5.55 -5.06
CA VAL A 58 -14.03 5.00 -6.12
C VAL A 58 -13.27 4.96 -7.44
N ASP A 59 -12.53 6.01 -7.78
CA ASP A 59 -11.75 6.08 -9.01
C ASP A 59 -10.61 5.08 -9.07
N LEU A 60 -9.89 4.88 -7.96
CA LEU A 60 -8.83 3.88 -7.91
C LEU A 60 -9.36 2.45 -8.09
N ILE A 61 -10.59 2.17 -7.65
CA ILE A 61 -11.22 0.85 -7.75
C ILE A 61 -11.89 0.64 -9.12
N LEU A 62 -12.66 1.63 -9.60
CA LEU A 62 -13.48 1.50 -10.81
C LEU A 62 -12.77 1.98 -12.07
N ARG A 63 -11.72 2.79 -11.94
CA ARG A 63 -10.94 3.34 -13.06
C ARG A 63 -9.43 3.17 -12.82
N PRO A 64 -8.94 1.95 -12.54
CA PRO A 64 -7.53 1.70 -12.24
C PRO A 64 -6.63 2.23 -13.37
N GLY A 65 -5.51 2.85 -13.00
CA GLY A 65 -4.53 3.41 -13.94
C GLY A 65 -4.84 4.82 -14.47
N SER A 66 -6.00 5.40 -14.15
CA SER A 66 -6.33 6.78 -14.56
C SER A 66 -5.62 7.85 -13.72
N ASN A 67 -5.14 7.49 -12.53
CA ASN A 67 -4.45 8.38 -11.60
C ASN A 67 -2.95 8.04 -11.58
N GLY A 68 -2.10 9.07 -11.63
CA GLY A 68 -0.65 8.91 -11.43
C GLY A 68 -0.31 8.53 -9.98
N PRO A 69 0.86 7.94 -9.70
CA PRO A 69 1.20 7.52 -8.34
C PRO A 69 1.45 8.71 -7.40
N VAL A 70 0.96 8.63 -6.14
CA VAL A 70 1.30 9.57 -5.05
C VAL A 70 2.38 9.01 -4.13
N GLN A 71 3.17 9.89 -3.53
CA GLN A 71 4.15 9.54 -2.50
C GLN A 71 3.56 9.75 -1.11
N ILE A 72 3.75 8.78 -0.22
CA ILE A 72 3.29 8.84 1.18
C ILE A 72 4.42 8.48 2.13
N GLY A 73 4.44 9.10 3.29
CA GLY A 73 5.34 8.75 4.39
C GLY A 73 4.60 8.03 5.52
N LEU A 74 5.14 6.91 5.99
CA LEU A 74 4.75 6.27 7.26
C LEU A 74 5.82 6.53 8.31
N THR A 75 5.41 6.92 9.51
CA THR A 75 6.32 7.07 10.64
C THR A 75 6.28 5.80 11.48
N VAL A 76 7.40 5.11 11.62
CA VAL A 76 7.53 3.92 12.47
C VAL A 76 8.43 4.27 13.65
N VAL A 77 7.96 4.02 14.87
CA VAL A 77 8.72 4.19 16.11
C VAL A 77 8.80 2.85 16.81
N ALA A 78 10.00 2.39 17.14
CA ALA A 78 10.21 1.11 17.81
C ALA A 78 11.44 1.16 18.70
N GLY A 79 11.36 0.52 19.87
CA GLY A 79 12.52 0.32 20.73
C GLY A 79 13.53 -0.62 20.07
N VAL A 80 14.81 -0.49 20.43
CA VAL A 80 15.86 -1.42 19.98
C VAL A 80 15.48 -2.85 20.35
N ASP A 81 15.00 -3.05 21.58
CA ASP A 81 14.55 -4.36 22.07
C ASP A 81 13.44 -4.95 21.19
N THR A 82 12.43 -4.16 20.81
CA THR A 82 11.38 -4.57 19.85
C THR A 82 11.98 -5.05 18.53
N LEU A 83 12.99 -4.35 18.00
CA LEU A 83 13.63 -4.69 16.73
C LEU A 83 14.52 -5.93 16.84
N THR A 84 15.15 -6.16 17.99
CA THR A 84 16.05 -7.30 18.24
C THR A 84 15.35 -8.54 18.79
N GLY A 85 14.01 -8.57 18.80
CA GLY A 85 13.21 -9.76 19.11
C GLY A 85 12.41 -9.72 20.40
N GLY A 86 12.42 -8.59 21.12
CA GLY A 86 11.54 -8.33 22.26
C GLY A 86 10.07 -8.19 21.85
N ASP A 87 9.19 -8.29 22.83
CA ASP A 87 7.72 -8.30 22.62
C ASP A 87 7.05 -6.94 22.84
N GLU A 88 7.82 -5.91 23.21
CA GLU A 88 7.29 -4.56 23.41
C GLU A 88 6.72 -4.00 22.09
N PRO A 89 5.48 -3.49 22.07
CA PRO A 89 4.88 -2.92 20.86
C PRO A 89 5.65 -1.71 20.38
N GLY A 90 5.70 -1.52 19.06
CA GLY A 90 6.10 -0.26 18.46
C GLY A 90 4.87 0.55 18.05
N GLU A 91 5.10 1.64 17.33
CA GLU A 91 4.05 2.51 16.82
C GLU A 91 4.21 2.73 15.31
N VAL A 92 3.07 2.82 14.62
CA VAL A 92 3.01 3.33 13.24
C VAL A 92 2.02 4.48 13.22
N ASP A 93 2.49 5.65 12.79
CA ASP A 93 1.78 6.93 12.84
C ASP A 93 1.09 7.18 14.20
N GLY A 94 1.82 6.90 15.30
CA GLY A 94 1.33 7.09 16.67
C GLY A 94 0.27 6.09 17.11
N GLN A 95 0.10 4.96 16.40
CA GLN A 95 -0.81 3.89 16.79
C GLN A 95 -0.03 2.63 17.16
N PRO A 96 -0.40 1.93 18.25
CA PRO A 96 0.34 0.77 18.72
C PRO A 96 0.23 -0.39 17.72
N VAL A 97 1.37 -1.02 17.42
CA VAL A 97 1.51 -2.15 16.51
C VAL A 97 2.32 -3.25 17.20
N PRO A 98 1.87 -4.53 17.18
CA PRO A 98 2.61 -5.63 17.79
C PRO A 98 4.04 -5.73 17.27
N ALA A 99 4.97 -6.06 18.18
CA ALA A 99 6.41 -6.14 17.91
C ALA A 99 6.75 -6.96 16.65
N VAL A 100 6.09 -8.11 16.48
CA VAL A 100 6.25 -8.97 15.30
C VAL A 100 5.94 -8.22 14.01
N LEU A 101 4.85 -7.46 13.97
CA LEU A 101 4.43 -6.73 12.77
C LEU A 101 5.34 -5.52 12.49
N VAL A 102 5.88 -4.89 13.53
CA VAL A 102 6.89 -3.81 13.40
C VAL A 102 8.19 -4.34 12.79
N ARG A 103 8.66 -5.51 13.24
CA ARG A 103 9.84 -6.16 12.64
C ARG A 103 9.60 -6.56 11.19
N GLU A 104 8.47 -7.18 10.91
CA GLU A 104 8.10 -7.53 9.54
C GLU A 104 8.03 -6.29 8.63
N LEU A 105 7.48 -5.17 9.11
CA LEU A 105 7.53 -3.88 8.41
C LEU A 105 8.97 -3.41 8.17
N ALA A 106 9.83 -3.46 9.17
CA ALA A 106 11.21 -3.02 9.05
C ALA A 106 11.98 -3.83 8.00
N HIS A 107 11.81 -5.15 7.98
CA HIS A 107 12.39 -6.02 6.95
C HIS A 107 11.79 -5.75 5.57
N THR A 108 10.45 -5.67 5.50
CA THR A 108 9.72 -5.46 4.25
C THR A 108 10.08 -4.13 3.60
N LEU A 109 10.19 -3.05 4.37
CA LEU A 109 10.52 -1.73 3.84
C LEU A 109 12.03 -1.52 3.62
N GLY A 110 12.86 -2.51 3.98
CA GLY A 110 14.32 -2.44 3.85
C GLY A 110 14.99 -1.55 4.89
N LEU A 111 14.33 -1.31 6.03
CA LEU A 111 14.89 -0.60 7.18
C LEU A 111 15.88 -1.47 7.98
N LEU A 112 15.72 -2.80 7.90
CA LEU A 112 16.62 -3.80 8.50
C LEU A 112 16.88 -4.96 7.53
N PRO A 113 18.09 -5.55 7.52
CA PRO A 113 18.37 -6.75 6.72
C PRO A 113 17.50 -7.91 7.18
N ARG A 114 17.05 -8.75 6.23
CA ARG A 114 16.25 -9.95 6.56
C ARG A 114 17.19 -11.04 7.12
N PRO A 115 16.84 -11.70 8.24
CA PRO A 115 17.72 -12.70 8.87
C PRO A 115 18.09 -13.88 7.95
N ASP A 116 17.20 -14.23 7.03
CA ASP A 116 17.36 -15.35 6.08
C ASP A 116 17.72 -14.89 4.66
N ALA A 117 18.06 -13.62 4.45
CA ALA A 117 18.54 -13.20 3.12
C ALA A 117 19.92 -13.84 2.89
N PRO A 118 20.15 -14.51 1.74
CA PRO A 118 21.50 -14.90 1.38
C PRO A 118 22.36 -13.64 1.39
N GLU A 119 23.45 -13.69 2.15
CA GLU A 119 24.45 -12.65 2.25
C GLU A 119 24.74 -12.17 0.82
N ALA A 120 24.34 -10.93 0.51
CA ALA A 120 24.65 -10.35 -0.79
C ALA A 120 26.17 -10.46 -0.96
N PRO A 121 26.69 -10.95 -2.10
CA PRO A 121 28.11 -11.21 -2.23
C PRO A 121 28.85 -9.91 -1.90
N GLU A 122 29.63 -9.96 -0.82
CA GLU A 122 30.51 -8.89 -0.43
C GLU A 122 31.38 -8.58 -1.66
N THR A 123 31.20 -7.39 -2.22
CA THR A 123 32.11 -6.91 -3.25
C THR A 123 33.38 -6.55 -2.51
N GLU A 124 34.23 -7.56 -2.32
CA GLU A 124 35.62 -7.42 -1.90
C GLU A 124 36.28 -6.43 -2.87
N THR A 125 36.31 -5.16 -2.47
CA THR A 125 37.05 -4.14 -3.19
C THR A 125 38.47 -4.18 -2.65
N TYR A 126 39.27 -5.12 -3.16
CA TYR A 126 40.71 -5.10 -3.01
C TYR A 126 41.36 -4.58 -4.29
N GLY A 127 42.02 -3.44 -4.19
CA GLY A 127 43.23 -3.13 -4.96
C GLY A 127 43.03 -2.64 -6.40
N ASP A 128 43.44 -1.41 -6.59
CA ASP A 128 43.47 -0.57 -7.78
C ASP A 128 44.31 -1.11 -8.95
N THR A 129 43.84 -0.90 -10.21
CA THR A 129 44.60 -0.33 -11.35
C THR A 129 43.75 -0.39 -12.63
N THR A 130 43.54 0.79 -13.24
CA THR A 130 43.13 1.15 -14.62
C THR A 130 42.63 0.05 -15.57
N GLU A 131 41.44 0.23 -16.16
CA GLU A 131 41.25 0.75 -17.53
C GLU A 131 39.74 0.72 -17.91
N ASN A 132 39.31 1.71 -18.70
CA ASN A 132 37.93 1.98 -19.11
C ASN A 132 37.18 0.77 -19.70
N ALA A 133 36.03 0.43 -19.13
CA ALA A 133 34.90 -0.12 -19.87
C ALA A 133 33.60 0.44 -19.29
N SER A 134 32.90 1.25 -20.10
CA SER A 134 31.59 1.79 -19.79
C SER A 134 30.59 0.63 -19.65
N VAL A 135 30.28 0.26 -18.41
CA VAL A 135 29.11 -0.54 -18.07
C VAL A 135 28.08 0.44 -17.53
N GLU A 136 27.04 0.71 -18.29
CA GLU A 136 25.83 1.36 -17.76
C GLU A 136 25.36 0.53 -16.56
N PRO A 137 25.20 1.12 -15.36
CA PRO A 137 24.65 0.38 -14.25
C PRO A 137 23.19 0.09 -14.59
N ALA A 138 22.90 -1.18 -14.86
CA ALA A 138 21.55 -1.70 -14.77
C ALA A 138 21.06 -1.37 -13.36
N ALA A 139 20.25 -0.32 -13.25
CA ALA A 139 19.57 0.02 -12.02
C ALA A 139 18.81 -1.25 -11.59
N VAL A 140 19.27 -1.87 -10.52
CA VAL A 140 18.45 -2.83 -9.77
C VAL A 140 17.22 -2.04 -9.41
N ALA A 141 16.13 -2.22 -10.15
CA ALA A 141 14.89 -1.50 -9.95
C ALA A 141 14.38 -1.89 -8.57
N MET A 142 14.72 -1.06 -7.58
CA MET A 142 14.33 -1.25 -6.21
C MET A 142 12.80 -1.18 -6.21
N GLU A 143 12.16 -2.33 -6.06
CA GLU A 143 10.70 -2.42 -6.13
C GLU A 143 10.09 -1.39 -5.16
N PRO A 144 9.10 -0.59 -5.61
CA PRO A 144 8.59 0.50 -4.80
C PRO A 144 8.04 -0.06 -3.47
N PRO A 145 8.16 0.69 -2.36
CA PRO A 145 7.76 0.22 -1.03
C PRO A 145 6.29 -0.21 -0.95
N ALA A 146 5.43 0.27 -1.87
CA ALA A 146 4.06 -0.18 -2.03
C ALA A 146 3.94 -1.68 -2.39
N GLY A 147 4.80 -2.20 -3.27
CA GLY A 147 4.84 -3.64 -3.61
C GLY A 147 5.23 -4.46 -2.39
N ARG A 148 6.21 -3.98 -1.61
CA ARG A 148 6.65 -4.66 -0.39
C ARG A 148 5.56 -4.67 0.70
N LEU A 149 4.81 -3.58 0.88
CA LEU A 149 3.63 -3.56 1.76
C LEU A 149 2.54 -4.57 1.35
N ALA A 150 2.42 -4.87 0.05
CA ALA A 150 1.53 -5.91 -0.44
C ALA A 150 1.97 -7.32 0.01
N ASP A 151 3.28 -7.56 0.14
CA ASP A 151 3.83 -8.82 0.66
C ASP A 151 3.44 -9.05 2.13
N LEU A 152 3.41 -8.00 2.97
CA LEU A 152 2.88 -8.09 4.33
C LEU A 152 1.43 -8.55 4.34
N LEU A 153 0.66 -8.10 3.33
CA LEU A 153 -0.70 -8.53 3.12
C LEU A 153 -0.81 -9.92 2.47
N GLY A 154 0.30 -10.62 2.20
CA GLY A 154 0.32 -11.84 1.39
C GLY A 154 -0.47 -11.67 0.09
N LEU A 155 -0.55 -10.44 -0.42
CA LEU A 155 -1.27 -10.14 -1.65
C LEU A 155 -0.45 -10.71 -2.78
N ARG A 156 -1.05 -11.62 -3.55
CA ARG A 156 -0.48 -11.98 -4.83
C ARG A 156 -0.52 -10.74 -5.72
N THR A 157 0.56 -10.52 -6.46
CA THR A 157 0.56 -9.48 -7.49
C THR A 157 -0.65 -9.68 -8.40
N ILE A 158 -1.40 -8.61 -8.58
CA ILE A 158 -2.52 -8.55 -9.51
C ILE A 158 -2.05 -8.18 -10.92
N ALA A 159 -0.74 -7.91 -11.09
CA ALA A 159 -0.13 -7.69 -12.40
C ALA A 159 -0.35 -8.94 -13.27
N GLY A 160 -0.99 -8.74 -14.43
CA GLY A 160 -1.40 -9.83 -15.32
C GLY A 160 -2.76 -10.48 -14.99
N THR A 161 -3.51 -9.99 -14.00
CA THR A 161 -4.89 -10.41 -13.74
C THR A 161 -5.90 -9.45 -14.38
N SER A 162 -7.18 -9.83 -14.42
CA SER A 162 -8.27 -9.02 -15.00
C SER A 162 -8.43 -7.62 -14.39
N LEU A 163 -7.82 -7.35 -13.23
CA LEU A 163 -7.69 -6.01 -12.63
C LEU A 163 -6.87 -5.02 -13.48
N ALA A 164 -6.13 -5.49 -14.49
CA ALA A 164 -5.52 -4.63 -15.51
C ALA A 164 -6.54 -4.03 -16.49
N HIS A 165 -7.81 -4.45 -16.43
CA HIS A 165 -8.89 -3.96 -17.29
C HIS A 165 -9.97 -3.30 -16.43
N LEU A 166 -10.71 -2.34 -17.02
CA LEU A 166 -11.84 -1.69 -16.36
C LEU A 166 -12.90 -2.73 -15.96
N PRO A 167 -13.50 -2.64 -14.75
CA PRO A 167 -14.59 -3.53 -14.35
C PRO A 167 -15.79 -3.34 -15.28
N GLN A 168 -16.33 -4.44 -15.80
CA GLN A 168 -17.60 -4.43 -16.54
C GLN A 168 -18.76 -4.50 -15.55
N ILE A 169 -19.57 -3.45 -15.48
CA ILE A 169 -20.78 -3.41 -14.65
C ILE A 169 -21.97 -3.84 -15.51
N ALA A 170 -22.49 -5.05 -15.27
CA ALA A 170 -23.74 -5.50 -15.88
C ALA A 170 -24.93 -5.11 -15.00
N VAL A 171 -25.93 -4.44 -15.58
CA VAL A 171 -27.21 -4.17 -14.91
C VAL A 171 -28.18 -5.30 -15.27
N VAL A 172 -28.70 -6.00 -14.27
CA VAL A 172 -29.76 -7.01 -14.44
C VAL A 172 -31.08 -6.36 -14.08
N GLU A 173 -31.91 -6.04 -15.07
CA GLU A 173 -33.30 -5.64 -14.84
C GLU A 173 -34.15 -6.90 -14.66
N GLU A 174 -34.50 -7.22 -13.41
CA GLU A 174 -35.55 -8.20 -13.14
C GLU A 174 -36.91 -7.49 -13.25
N ILE A 175 -37.51 -7.53 -14.44
CA ILE A 175 -38.90 -7.10 -14.61
C ILE A 175 -39.76 -8.15 -13.91
N SER A 176 -40.10 -7.91 -12.65
CA SER A 176 -41.15 -8.63 -11.93
C SER A 176 -42.49 -8.40 -12.64
N GLY A 177 -42.77 -9.20 -13.68
CA GLY A 177 -44.06 -9.25 -14.34
C GLY A 177 -45.08 -9.91 -13.43
N GLN A 178 -45.97 -9.10 -12.85
CA GLN A 178 -47.30 -9.59 -12.47
C GLN A 178 -48.23 -9.32 -13.65
N LEU A 179 -48.56 -10.39 -14.37
CA LEU A 179 -49.73 -10.46 -15.24
C LEU A 179 -51.00 -10.60 -14.40
#